data_AF-A0A3S4PG71-F1
#
_entry.id   AF-A0A3S4PG71-F1
#
_cell.length_a   1.000
_cell.length_b   1.000
_cell.length_c   1.000
_cell.angle_alpha   90.00
_cell.angle_beta   90.00
_cell.angle_gamma   90.00
#
_symmetry.space_group_name_H-M   'P 1'
#
loop_
_entity.id
_entity.type
_entity.pdbx_description
1 polymer ?
#
loop_
_entity_poly.entity_id
_entity_poly.type
_entity_poly.pdbx_seq_one_letter_code
_entity_poly.pdbx_strand_id
1 'polypeptide(L)'
;MKNFNFRFVDHPEDPNIGLTNEEIAVLQKELNLQFPENYIYYLQNAGKRSNVFPVENDIVKLKKYQILLKEALQRRNILGGEDLFCFQYNIEYEPLVGQDFETFYFFNLSDPKSPDLYIFGDFISNYDWQGYNKELINKEDFVDFINHKTEEKFGAKQFIIVRNILLGVLFSPFVIILLIIAAFQMLREKIKNL
;
A
#
# COMPACT_ATOMS: atom_id res chain seq x y z
N MET A 1 -3.58 15.69 20.59
CA MET A 1 -3.23 15.23 19.22
C MET A 1 -3.96 13.92 19.00
N LYS A 2 -4.68 13.73 17.88
CA LYS A 2 -5.24 12.42 17.53
C LYS A 2 -4.07 11.42 17.41
N ASN A 3 -4.19 10.24 18.02
CA ASN A 3 -3.21 9.17 17.82
C ASN A 3 -3.44 8.60 16.41
N PHE A 4 -2.59 8.97 15.45
CA PHE A 4 -2.57 8.35 14.13
C PHE A 4 -1.81 7.02 14.24
N ASN A 5 -2.52 5.96 14.67
CA ASN A 5 -1.94 4.61 14.79
C ASN A 5 -1.88 3.95 13.40
N PHE A 6 -0.88 4.33 12.62
CA PHE A 6 -0.54 3.61 11.40
C PHE A 6 0.16 2.29 11.74
N ARG A 7 -0.28 1.18 11.15
CA ARG A 7 0.50 -0.06 11.10
C ARG A 7 1.56 0.09 10.02
N PHE A 8 2.74 0.54 10.45
CA PHE A 8 3.92 0.59 9.60
C PHE A 8 4.62 -0.76 9.58
N VAL A 9 5.21 -1.09 8.43
CA VAL A 9 5.97 -2.32 8.27
C VAL A 9 7.40 -2.05 8.71
N ASP A 10 7.80 -2.70 9.80
CA ASP A 10 9.17 -2.72 10.30
C ASP A 10 9.82 -4.05 9.90
N HIS A 11 9.98 -4.27 8.59
CA HIS A 11 10.75 -5.40 8.08
C HIS A 11 12.18 -4.94 7.78
N PRO A 12 13.22 -5.63 8.29
CA PRO A 12 14.62 -5.25 8.04
C PRO A 12 15.00 -5.22 6.55
N GLU A 13 14.32 -6.04 5.74
CA GLU A 13 14.56 -6.15 4.30
C GLU A 13 13.87 -5.04 3.49
N ASP A 14 12.82 -4.43 4.04
CA ASP A 14 12.04 -3.40 3.36
C ASP A 14 11.50 -2.44 4.46
N PRO A 15 12.30 -1.45 4.87
CA PRO A 15 11.91 -0.52 5.92
C PRO A 15 10.96 0.54 5.36
N ASN A 16 9.96 0.90 6.15
CA ASN A 16 9.17 2.08 5.89
C ASN A 16 10.03 3.35 6.08
N ILE A 17 10.50 3.91 4.96
CA ILE A 17 11.27 5.15 4.92
C ILE A 17 10.34 6.22 4.37
N GLY A 18 10.15 7.33 5.08
CA GLY A 18 9.40 8.49 4.61
C GLY A 18 10.25 9.55 3.90
N LEU A 19 9.59 10.64 3.47
CA LEU A 19 10.23 11.77 2.83
C LEU A 19 10.90 12.66 3.87
N THR A 20 12.08 13.20 3.55
CA THR A 20 12.73 14.18 4.43
C THR A 20 12.06 15.56 4.31
N ASN A 21 12.35 16.45 5.26
CA ASN A 21 11.86 17.83 5.22
C ASN A 21 12.32 18.56 3.95
N GLU A 22 13.54 18.31 3.51
CA GLU A 22 14.11 18.89 2.30
C GLU A 22 13.35 18.41 1.06
N GLU A 23 13.02 17.11 1.00
CA GLU A 23 12.23 16.53 -0.10
C GLU A 23 10.82 17.11 -0.14
N ILE A 24 10.16 17.24 1.02
CA ILE A 24 8.84 17.86 1.12
C ILE A 24 8.88 19.33 0.71
N ALA A 25 9.90 20.09 1.14
CA ALA A 25 10.07 21.48 0.74
C ALA A 25 10.28 21.62 -0.79
N VAL A 26 11.03 20.71 -1.40
CA VAL A 26 11.18 20.65 -2.86
C VAL A 26 9.84 20.37 -3.54
N LEU A 27 9.06 19.41 -3.05
CA LEU A 27 7.73 19.10 -3.60
C LEU A 27 6.80 20.32 -3.53
N GLN A 28 6.69 20.95 -2.37
CA GLN A 28 5.87 22.15 -2.16
C GLN A 28 6.26 23.28 -3.12
N LYS A 29 7.56 23.51 -3.28
CA LYS A 29 8.08 24.54 -4.19
C LYS A 29 7.79 24.21 -5.65
N GLU A 30 8.12 23.00 -6.08
CA GLU A 30 8.03 22.60 -7.50
C GLU A 30 6.59 22.42 -7.97
N LEU A 31 5.69 22.01 -7.08
CA LEU A 31 4.26 21.88 -7.37
C LEU A 31 3.49 23.17 -7.08
N ASN A 32 4.13 24.17 -6.48
CA ASN A 32 3.51 25.40 -6.00
C ASN A 32 2.30 25.13 -5.08
N LEU A 33 2.50 24.24 -4.11
CA LEU A 33 1.49 23.81 -3.13
C LEU A 33 1.99 24.06 -1.71
N GLN A 34 1.06 24.30 -0.79
CA GLN A 34 1.35 24.37 0.65
C GLN A 34 0.73 23.17 1.34
N PHE A 35 1.57 22.32 1.93
CA PHE A 35 1.09 21.11 2.59
C PHE A 35 0.76 21.42 4.05
N PRO A 36 -0.47 21.11 4.52
CA PRO A 36 -0.78 21.23 5.93
C PRO A 36 0.00 20.21 6.78
N GLU A 37 0.19 20.52 8.07
CA GLU A 37 1.08 19.75 8.97
C GLU A 37 0.74 18.25 9.06
N ASN A 38 -0.55 17.91 9.06
CA ASN A 38 -1.02 16.53 9.10
C ASN A 38 -0.61 15.73 7.84
N TYR A 39 -0.55 16.37 6.67
CA TYR A 39 -0.11 15.74 5.43
C TYR A 39 1.42 15.60 5.38
N ILE A 40 2.16 16.60 5.88
CA ILE A 40 3.61 16.52 6.04
C ILE A 40 3.97 15.34 6.95
N TYR A 41 3.29 15.24 8.10
CA TYR A 41 3.47 14.14 9.03
C TYR A 41 3.25 12.78 8.34
N TYR A 42 2.22 12.65 7.50
CA TYR A 42 2.02 11.44 6.70
C TYR A 42 3.22 11.15 5.78
N LEU A 43 3.63 12.09 4.94
CA LEU A 43 4.70 11.88 3.96
C LEU A 43 6.03 11.47 4.62
N GLN A 44 6.31 12.01 5.80
CA GLN A 44 7.51 11.69 6.59
C GLN A 44 7.49 10.30 7.22
N ASN A 45 6.30 9.74 7.49
CA ASN A 45 6.17 8.47 8.18
C ASN A 45 5.76 7.33 7.24
N ALA A 46 5.38 7.63 5.99
CA ALA A 46 4.82 6.65 5.07
C ALA A 46 5.23 6.81 3.60
N GLY A 47 6.27 7.58 3.28
CA GLY A 47 6.60 7.89 1.88
C GLY A 47 8.06 7.73 1.47
N LYS A 48 8.46 6.56 0.93
CA LYS A 48 9.64 6.39 0.03
C LYS A 48 9.85 4.94 -0.35
N ARG A 49 9.81 4.04 0.64
CA ARG A 49 10.13 2.60 0.49
C ARG A 49 9.26 1.75 1.40
N SER A 50 9.02 0.50 0.97
CA SER A 50 8.22 -0.53 1.63
C SER A 50 6.75 -0.28 1.96
N ASN A 51 6.22 0.92 1.76
CA ASN A 51 4.78 1.08 1.97
C ASN A 51 3.96 0.29 0.97
N VAL A 52 2.82 -0.13 1.46
CA VAL A 52 1.74 -0.70 0.66
C VAL A 52 1.19 0.27 -0.37
N PHE A 53 1.53 1.55 -0.21
CA PHE A 53 1.12 2.62 -1.09
C PHE A 53 2.27 3.61 -1.32
N PRO A 54 3.11 3.38 -2.35
CA PRO A 54 4.26 4.24 -2.62
C PRO A 54 3.84 5.58 -3.21
N VAL A 55 4.47 6.66 -2.74
CA VAL A 55 4.33 8.01 -3.30
C VAL A 55 5.26 8.15 -4.51
N GLU A 56 4.77 8.72 -5.62
CA GLU A 56 5.63 9.06 -6.76
C GLU A 56 6.67 10.11 -6.34
N ASN A 57 7.93 9.90 -6.71
CA ASN A 57 9.04 10.77 -6.32
C ASN A 57 9.66 11.51 -7.52
N ASP A 58 9.28 11.17 -8.73
CA ASP A 58 9.63 11.91 -9.94
C ASP A 58 8.77 13.16 -10.07
N ILE A 59 9.39 14.33 -9.88
CA ILE A 59 8.72 15.62 -9.94
C ILE A 59 8.07 15.90 -11.31
N VAL A 60 8.65 15.42 -12.40
CA VAL A 60 8.10 15.62 -13.75
C VAL A 60 6.79 14.87 -13.90
N LYS A 61 6.73 13.63 -13.37
CA LYS A 61 5.50 12.85 -13.34
C LYS A 61 4.47 13.44 -12.41
N LEU A 62 4.86 13.86 -11.20
CA LEU A 62 3.94 14.51 -10.26
C LEU A 62 3.28 15.75 -10.86
N LYS A 63 4.05 16.60 -11.57
CA LYS A 63 3.51 17.76 -12.30
C LYS A 63 2.50 17.34 -13.35
N LYS A 64 2.80 16.29 -14.11
CA LYS A 64 1.86 15.71 -15.09
C LYS A 64 0.58 15.21 -14.41
N TYR A 65 0.70 14.53 -13.27
CA TYR A 65 -0.45 14.02 -12.52
C TYR A 65 -1.34 15.15 -12.01
N GLN A 66 -0.76 16.26 -11.50
CA GLN A 66 -1.55 17.43 -11.09
C GLN A 66 -2.40 17.98 -12.24
N ILE A 67 -1.80 18.11 -13.43
CA ILE A 67 -2.47 18.64 -14.63
C ILE A 67 -3.62 17.70 -15.03
N LEU A 68 -3.33 16.40 -15.16
CA LEU A 68 -4.33 15.40 -15.56
C LEU A 68 -5.49 15.33 -14.58
N LEU A 69 -5.22 15.30 -13.28
CA LEU A 69 -6.26 15.32 -12.25
C LEU A 69 -7.14 16.57 -12.38
N LYS A 70 -6.52 17.75 -12.48
CA LYS A 70 -7.24 19.02 -12.58
C LYS A 70 -8.16 19.06 -13.80
N GLU A 71 -7.67 18.65 -14.96
CA GLU A 71 -8.48 18.57 -16.18
C GLU A 71 -9.66 17.59 -16.01
N ALA A 72 -9.41 16.42 -15.40
CA ALA A 72 -10.43 15.39 -15.25
C ALA A 72 -11.53 15.80 -14.25
N LEU A 73 -11.17 16.47 -13.16
CA LEU A 73 -12.11 17.03 -12.19
C LEU A 73 -12.88 18.23 -12.75
N GLN A 74 -12.23 19.10 -13.52
CA GLN A 74 -12.88 20.25 -14.17
C GLN A 74 -13.98 19.82 -15.14
N ARG A 75 -13.76 18.76 -15.94
CA ARG A 75 -14.79 18.20 -16.85
C ARG A 75 -16.05 17.75 -16.13
N ARG A 76 -15.94 17.44 -14.83
CA ARG A 76 -17.03 16.98 -13.97
C ARG A 76 -17.56 18.08 -13.04
N ASN A 77 -16.97 19.28 -13.09
CA ASN A 77 -17.31 20.43 -12.24
C ASN A 77 -17.24 20.12 -10.72
N ILE A 78 -16.21 19.37 -10.31
CA ILE A 78 -15.96 19.00 -8.91
C ILE A 78 -14.56 19.47 -8.50
N LEU A 79 -14.42 19.95 -7.26
CA LEU A 79 -13.14 20.34 -6.61
C LEU A 79 -12.22 21.27 -7.44
N GLY A 80 -12.75 21.99 -8.44
CA GLY A 80 -11.94 22.70 -9.44
C GLY A 80 -11.19 23.93 -8.93
N GLY A 81 -11.49 24.39 -7.71
CA GLY A 81 -10.85 25.53 -7.05
C GLY A 81 -10.04 25.15 -5.81
N GLU A 82 -9.90 23.86 -5.51
CA GLU A 82 -9.16 23.39 -4.34
C GLU A 82 -7.70 23.13 -4.66
N ASP A 83 -6.86 23.24 -3.63
CA ASP A 83 -5.45 22.88 -3.71
C ASP A 83 -5.33 21.36 -3.53
N LEU A 84 -5.11 20.66 -4.65
CA LEU A 84 -5.04 19.20 -4.67
C LEU A 84 -3.60 18.74 -4.86
N PHE A 85 -3.22 17.70 -4.13
CA PHE A 85 -1.95 17.02 -4.32
C PHE A 85 -2.16 15.59 -4.80
N CYS A 86 -2.03 15.38 -6.11
CA CYS A 86 -2.07 14.07 -6.75
C CYS A 86 -0.72 13.38 -6.66
N PHE A 87 -0.60 12.37 -5.81
CA PHE A 87 0.69 11.73 -5.56
C PHE A 87 0.85 10.38 -6.27
N GLN A 88 -0.22 9.87 -6.87
CA GLN A 88 -0.19 8.68 -7.70
C GLN A 88 -1.28 8.72 -8.78
N TYR A 89 -0.95 8.18 -9.95
CA TYR A 89 -1.86 8.00 -11.08
C TYR A 89 -1.54 6.65 -11.73
N ASN A 90 -2.53 5.78 -11.76
CA ASN A 90 -2.41 4.43 -12.28
C ASN A 90 -3.27 4.28 -13.53
N ILE A 91 -2.78 3.46 -14.46
CA ILE A 91 -3.53 2.97 -15.60
C ILE A 91 -3.48 1.45 -15.54
N GLU A 92 -4.64 0.81 -15.41
CA GLU A 92 -4.76 -0.64 -15.25
C GLU A 92 -5.77 -1.16 -16.27
N TYR A 93 -5.39 -2.18 -17.05
CA TYR A 93 -6.30 -2.78 -18.02
C TYR A 93 -7.37 -3.60 -17.30
N GLU A 94 -8.66 -3.27 -17.50
CA GLU A 94 -9.81 -3.99 -16.96
C GLU A 94 -10.32 -5.01 -17.99
N PRO A 95 -10.06 -6.33 -17.80
CA PRO A 95 -10.42 -7.34 -18.79
C PRO A 95 -11.92 -7.50 -18.99
N LEU A 96 -12.75 -7.21 -17.98
CA LEU A 96 -14.20 -7.35 -18.09
C LEU A 96 -14.82 -6.35 -19.06
N VAL A 97 -14.18 -5.18 -19.22
CA VAL A 97 -14.63 -4.09 -20.09
C VAL A 97 -13.76 -3.98 -21.35
N GLY A 98 -12.55 -4.53 -21.31
CA GLY A 98 -11.59 -4.51 -22.41
C GLY A 98 -10.97 -3.13 -22.63
N GLN A 99 -10.81 -2.35 -21.56
CA GLN A 99 -10.29 -0.98 -21.62
C GLN A 99 -9.36 -0.66 -20.46
N ASP A 100 -8.52 0.34 -20.66
CA ASP A 100 -7.66 0.89 -19.62
C ASP A 100 -8.47 1.76 -18.67
N PHE A 101 -8.43 1.42 -17.39
CA PHE A 101 -9.02 2.19 -16.30
C PHE A 101 -7.98 3.11 -15.71
N GLU A 102 -8.35 4.38 -15.55
CA GLU A 102 -7.50 5.38 -14.93
C GLU A 102 -7.91 5.60 -13.48
N THR A 103 -6.94 5.63 -12.57
CA THR A 103 -7.19 5.95 -11.16
C THR A 103 -6.19 6.98 -10.65
N PHE A 104 -6.71 8.05 -10.06
CA PHE A 104 -5.98 9.11 -9.39
C PHE A 104 -6.11 8.96 -7.87
N TYR A 105 -4.99 9.11 -7.17
CA TYR A 105 -4.94 9.17 -5.71
C TYR A 105 -4.38 10.51 -5.29
N PHE A 106 -5.16 11.25 -4.50
CA PHE A 106 -4.82 12.62 -4.17
C PHE A 106 -5.34 13.03 -2.80
N PHE A 107 -4.73 14.10 -2.29
CA PHE A 107 -5.17 14.79 -1.10
C PHE A 107 -5.82 16.12 -1.45
N ASN A 108 -6.85 16.47 -0.69
CA ASN A 108 -7.42 17.81 -0.70
C ASN A 108 -6.74 18.64 0.39
N LEU A 109 -5.76 19.47 0.00
CA LEU A 109 -5.01 20.31 0.94
C LEU A 109 -5.85 21.48 1.47
N SER A 110 -6.97 21.80 0.81
CA SER A 110 -7.90 22.84 1.26
C SER A 110 -8.77 22.43 2.45
N ASP A 111 -8.89 21.12 2.76
CA ASP A 111 -9.54 20.61 3.98
C ASP A 111 -8.50 19.97 4.93
N PRO A 112 -7.98 20.73 5.93
CA PRO A 112 -6.94 20.26 6.82
C PRO A 112 -7.46 19.38 7.98
N LYS A 113 -8.77 19.09 8.07
CA LYS A 113 -9.34 18.41 9.25
C LYS A 113 -8.92 16.96 9.38
N SER A 114 -8.69 16.29 8.25
CA SER A 114 -8.21 14.90 8.17
C SER A 114 -7.38 14.74 6.90
N PRO A 115 -6.30 13.96 6.92
CA PRO A 115 -5.68 13.50 5.70
C PRO A 115 -6.66 12.50 5.08
N ASP A 116 -7.61 12.98 4.28
CA ASP A 116 -8.55 12.09 3.62
C ASP A 116 -7.98 11.71 2.26
N LEU A 117 -7.93 10.40 1.98
CA LEU A 117 -7.57 9.94 0.66
C LEU A 117 -8.76 10.13 -0.27
N TYR A 118 -8.54 10.86 -1.36
CA TYR A 118 -9.50 10.92 -2.45
C TYR A 118 -9.03 9.99 -3.57
N ILE A 119 -9.97 9.19 -4.05
CA ILE A 119 -9.76 8.30 -5.19
C ILE A 119 -10.73 8.74 -6.27
N PHE A 120 -10.19 9.14 -7.41
CA PHE A 120 -10.98 9.49 -8.58
C PHE A 120 -10.56 8.61 -9.74
N GLY A 121 -11.49 7.87 -10.34
CA GLY A 121 -11.11 6.91 -11.35
C GLY A 121 -12.27 6.21 -12.00
N ASP A 122 -11.96 5.33 -12.93
CA ASP A 122 -12.91 4.47 -13.61
C ASP A 122 -13.21 3.25 -12.74
N PHE A 123 -14.48 3.04 -12.40
CA PHE A 123 -14.94 1.96 -11.54
C PHE A 123 -16.11 1.21 -12.16
N ILE A 124 -16.16 -0.11 -11.97
CA ILE A 124 -17.29 -0.92 -12.40
C ILE A 124 -18.52 -0.55 -11.57
N SER A 125 -19.54 -0.01 -12.23
CA SER A 125 -20.83 0.32 -11.64
C SER A 125 -21.85 -0.81 -11.79
N ASN A 126 -21.68 -1.69 -12.77
CA ASN A 126 -22.52 -2.86 -12.99
C ASN A 126 -21.73 -3.99 -13.67
N TYR A 127 -21.49 -5.08 -12.93
CA TYR A 127 -20.76 -6.25 -13.43
C TYR A 127 -21.53 -7.02 -14.52
N ASP A 128 -22.84 -7.14 -14.40
CA ASP A 128 -23.68 -7.92 -15.34
C ASP A 128 -23.76 -7.28 -16.73
N TRP A 129 -23.63 -5.94 -16.81
CA TRP A 129 -23.70 -5.18 -18.06
C TRP A 129 -22.36 -4.55 -18.46
N GLN A 130 -21.25 -4.93 -17.81
CA GLN A 130 -19.93 -4.33 -18.02
C GLN A 130 -19.97 -2.79 -17.93
N GLY A 131 -20.91 -2.26 -17.15
CA GLY A 131 -21.10 -0.84 -16.96
C GLY A 131 -20.03 -0.30 -16.02
N TYR A 132 -19.34 0.76 -16.43
CA TYR A 132 -18.36 1.45 -15.61
C TYR A 132 -18.57 2.96 -15.71
N ASN A 133 -18.17 3.67 -14.65
CA ASN A 133 -18.26 5.11 -14.57
C ASN A 133 -16.99 5.68 -13.97
N LYS A 134 -16.66 6.90 -14.39
CA LYS A 134 -15.64 7.70 -13.73
C LYS A 134 -16.25 8.41 -12.53
N GLU A 135 -15.86 8.01 -11.34
CA GLU A 135 -16.47 8.46 -10.08
C GLU A 135 -15.42 8.97 -9.10
N LEU A 136 -15.83 9.94 -8.28
CA LEU A 136 -15.05 10.35 -7.11
C LEU A 136 -15.55 9.52 -5.92
N ILE A 137 -14.77 8.53 -5.52
CA ILE A 137 -15.05 7.76 -4.31
C ILE A 137 -14.52 8.59 -3.14
N ASN A 138 -15.45 8.97 -2.26
CA ASN A 138 -15.14 9.86 -1.16
C ASN A 138 -14.60 9.06 0.04
N LYS A 139 -13.49 9.57 0.58
CA LYS A 139 -13.14 9.57 2.00
C LYS A 139 -12.95 8.21 2.65
N GLU A 140 -11.87 7.53 2.27
CA GLU A 140 -11.28 6.60 3.23
C GLU A 140 -10.39 7.41 4.18
N ASP A 141 -10.56 7.22 5.49
CA ASP A 141 -9.59 7.73 6.45
C ASP A 141 -8.24 7.14 6.05
N PHE A 142 -7.28 8.02 5.79
CA PHE A 142 -6.03 7.59 5.19
C PHE A 142 -5.27 6.59 6.08
N VAL A 143 -5.46 6.64 7.41
CA VAL A 143 -4.93 5.65 8.35
C VAL A 143 -5.55 4.29 8.09
N ASP A 144 -6.87 4.24 7.93
CA ASP A 144 -7.60 2.99 7.66
C ASP A 144 -7.20 2.40 6.30
N PHE A 145 -7.08 3.23 5.27
CA PHE A 145 -6.63 2.82 3.94
C PHE A 145 -5.24 2.16 3.99
N ILE A 146 -4.27 2.82 4.64
CA ILE A 146 -2.92 2.26 4.78
C ILE A 146 -2.93 0.99 5.61
N ASN A 147 -3.69 0.95 6.71
CA ASN A 147 -3.79 -0.24 7.53
C ASN A 147 -4.37 -1.43 6.75
N HIS A 148 -5.42 -1.19 5.96
CA HIS A 148 -6.05 -2.19 5.11
C HIS A 148 -5.08 -2.70 4.05
N LYS A 149 -4.42 -1.79 3.33
CA LYS A 149 -3.43 -2.14 2.30
C LYS A 149 -2.23 -2.89 2.90
N THR A 150 -1.82 -2.53 4.11
CA THR A 150 -0.78 -3.24 4.89
C THR A 150 -1.18 -4.66 5.23
N GLU A 151 -2.40 -4.86 5.71
CA GLU A 151 -2.93 -6.20 5.99
C GLU A 151 -3.01 -7.04 4.70
N GLU A 152 -3.50 -6.46 3.60
CA GLU A 152 -3.60 -7.13 2.30
C GLU A 152 -2.23 -7.63 1.79
N LYS A 153 -1.22 -6.76 1.85
CA LYS A 153 0.12 -7.07 1.31
C LYS A 153 0.96 -7.95 2.25
N PHE A 154 0.82 -7.78 3.57
CA PHE A 154 1.72 -8.39 4.56
C PHE A 154 1.03 -9.33 5.56
N GLY A 155 -0.25 -9.15 5.85
CA GLY A 155 -1.01 -10.01 6.77
C GLY A 155 -1.02 -11.48 6.32
N ALA A 156 -1.14 -11.71 5.02
CA ALA A 156 -1.04 -13.06 4.45
C ALA A 156 0.35 -13.70 4.68
N LYS A 157 1.44 -12.93 4.57
CA LYS A 157 2.80 -13.44 4.82
C LYS A 157 3.01 -13.79 6.29
N GLN A 158 2.53 -12.97 7.22
CA GLN A 158 2.63 -13.24 8.66
C GLN A 158 1.84 -14.50 9.04
N PHE A 159 0.63 -14.67 8.50
CA PHE A 159 -0.16 -15.89 8.73
C PHE A 159 0.55 -17.16 8.22
N ILE A 160 1.19 -17.10 7.05
CA ILE A 160 1.96 -18.22 6.50
C ILE A 160 3.19 -18.56 7.37
N ILE A 161 3.92 -17.55 7.85
CA ILE A 161 5.09 -17.75 8.72
C ILE A 161 4.66 -18.41 10.04
N VAL A 162 3.61 -17.88 10.69
CA VAL A 162 3.06 -18.44 11.94
C VAL A 162 2.58 -19.87 11.74
N ARG A 163 1.86 -20.15 10.64
CA ARG A 163 1.43 -21.51 10.28
C ARG A 163 2.61 -22.47 10.13
N ASN A 164 3.67 -22.05 9.43
CA ASN A 164 4.83 -22.90 9.18
C ASN A 164 5.62 -23.18 10.47
N ILE A 165 5.74 -22.20 11.39
CA ILE A 165 6.34 -22.40 12.71
C ILE A 165 5.51 -23.40 13.53
N LEU A 166 4.19 -23.22 13.59
CA LEU A 166 3.27 -24.12 14.30
C LEU A 166 3.35 -25.55 13.77
N LEU A 167 3.36 -25.74 12.45
CA LEU A 167 3.53 -27.05 11.82
C LEU A 167 4.90 -27.65 12.16
N GLY A 168 5.98 -26.85 12.11
CA GLY A 168 7.32 -27.30 12.48
C GLY A 168 7.40 -27.81 13.92
N VAL A 169 6.80 -27.08 14.86
CA VAL A 169 6.73 -27.50 16.27
C VAL A 169 5.91 -28.78 16.42
N LEU A 170 4.75 -28.87 15.77
CA LEU A 170 3.86 -30.03 15.84
C LEU A 170 4.49 -31.32 15.27
N PHE A 171 5.24 -31.20 14.16
CA PHE A 171 5.85 -32.35 13.49
C PHE A 171 7.24 -32.71 14.02
N SER A 172 7.90 -31.81 14.77
CA SER A 172 9.22 -32.07 15.38
C SER A 172 9.31 -33.36 16.20
N PRO A 173 8.31 -33.78 17.01
CA PRO A 173 8.40 -34.99 17.81
C PRO A 173 8.41 -36.25 16.95
N PHE A 174 7.65 -36.27 15.85
CA PHE A 174 7.59 -37.39 14.92
C PHE A 174 8.92 -37.57 14.18
N VAL A 175 9.56 -36.47 13.76
CA VAL A 175 10.88 -36.49 13.11
C VAL A 175 11.94 -36.99 14.10
N ILE A 176 11.92 -36.54 15.36
CA ILE A 176 12.84 -37.00 16.40
C ILE A 176 12.69 -38.52 16.64
N ILE A 177 11.46 -39.02 16.76
CA ILE A 177 11.20 -40.46 16.93
C ILE A 177 11.73 -41.27 15.74
N LEU A 178 11.49 -40.81 14.50
CA LEU A 178 11.99 -41.47 13.29
C LEU A 178 13.52 -41.50 13.24
N LEU A 179 14.18 -40.40 13.62
CA LEU A 179 15.65 -40.35 13.71
C LEU A 179 16.21 -41.32 14.76
N ILE A 180 15.55 -41.44 15.91
CA ILE A 180 15.93 -42.42 16.95
C ILE A 180 15.80 -43.84 16.42
N ILE A 181 14.70 -44.16 15.73
CA ILE A 181 14.48 -45.49 15.14
C ILE A 181 15.54 -45.80 14.08
N ALA A 182 15.82 -44.85 13.18
CA ALA A 182 16.83 -45.02 12.13
C ALA A 182 18.24 -45.21 12.72
N ALA A 183 18.60 -44.43 13.74
CA ALA A 183 19.87 -44.61 14.45
C ALA A 183 19.97 -45.99 15.10
N PHE A 184 18.89 -46.48 15.70
CA PHE A 184 18.84 -47.82 16.30
C PHE A 184 18.96 -48.95 15.26
N GLN A 185 18.33 -48.79 14.09
CA GLN A 185 18.45 -49.75 12.99
C GLN A 185 19.88 -49.81 12.45
N MET A 186 20.51 -48.67 12.20
CA MET A 186 21.92 -48.62 11.78
C MET A 186 22.87 -49.24 12.82
N LEU A 187 22.63 -49.00 14.11
CA LEU A 187 23.45 -49.60 15.17
C LEU A 187 23.29 -51.12 15.19
N ARG A 188 22.05 -51.61 15.02
CA ARG A 188 21.74 -53.05 14.97
C ARG A 188 22.35 -53.73 13.76
N GLU A 189 22.35 -53.09 12.59
CA GLU A 189 23.03 -53.61 11.40
C GLU A 189 24.54 -53.67 11.59
N LYS A 190 25.15 -52.64 12.19
CA LYS A 190 26.59 -52.67 12.52
C LYS A 190 26.95 -53.81 13.47
N ILE A 191 26.11 -54.09 14.48
CA ILE A 191 26.34 -55.19 15.43
C ILE A 191 26.12 -56.56 14.78
N LYS A 192 25.20 -56.69 13.81
CA LYS A 192 24.98 -57.96 13.09
C LYS A 192 26.04 -58.29 12.04
N ASN A 193 26.75 -57.28 11.53
CA ASN A 193 27.84 -57.43 10.55
C ASN A 193 29.23 -57.46 11.22
N LEU A 194 29.28 -57.57 12.54
CA LEU A 194 30.45 -57.85 13.38
C LEU A 194 30.49 -59.34 13.73
#